data_AF-A0A7V1LRD5-F1
#
_entry.id   AF-A0A7V1LRD5-F1
#
_cell.length_a   1.000
_cell.length_b   1.000
_cell.length_c   1.000
_cell.angle_alpha   90.00
_cell.angle_beta   90.00
_cell.angle_gamma   90.00
#
_symmetry.space_group_name_H-M   'P 1'
#
loop_
_entity.id
_entity.type
_entity.pdbx_description
1 polymer ?
#
loop_
_entity_poly.entity_id
_entity_poly.type
_entity_poly.pdbx_seq_one_letter_code
_entity_poly.pdbx_strand_id
1 'polypeptide(L)' 'FYCGTGWRGSEAFYNAWLMGWPRVSVFDGGWFEWSNDPDNPYETGIPKQ' A
#
# COMPACT_ATOMS: atom_id res chain seq x y z
N PHE A 1 2.84 -0.07 4.33
CA PHE A 1 3.24 -0.36 2.93
C PHE A 1 2.12 -1.15 2.25
N TYR A 2 1.92 -0.96 0.94
CA TYR A 2 0.96 -1.73 0.16
C TYR A 2 1.38 -1.74 -1.31
N CYS A 3 0.75 -2.55 -2.14
CA CYS A 3 0.86 -2.44 -3.61
C CYS A 3 -0.46 -2.93 -4.24
N GLY A 4 -0.43 -3.61 -5.39
CA GLY A 4 -1.62 -4.26 -5.95
C GLY A 4 -2.21 -5.28 -4.99
N THR A 5 -1.39 -6.25 -4.54
CA THR A 5 -1.80 -7.42 -3.74
C THR A 5 -0.69 -7.81 -2.72
N GLY A 6 -0.09 -6.83 -2.05
CA GLY A 6 0.89 -7.09 -0.97
C GLY A 6 2.34 -7.37 -1.38
N TRP A 7 2.64 -8.10 -2.46
CA TRP A 7 4.00 -8.56 -2.82
C TRP A 7 5.12 -7.52 -2.69
N ARG A 8 5.05 -6.42 -3.45
CA ARG A 8 6.05 -5.33 -3.42
C ARG A 8 5.99 -4.53 -2.11
N GLY A 9 4.81 -4.48 -1.49
CA GLY A 9 4.63 -3.86 -0.18
C GLY A 9 5.40 -4.60 0.92
N SER A 10 5.46 -5.93 0.86
CA SER A 10 6.19 -6.78 1.80
C SER A 10 7.71 -6.62 1.69
N GLU A 11 8.24 -6.47 0.47
CA GLU A 11 9.67 -6.18 0.27
C GLU A 11 10.06 -4.82 0.86
N ALA A 12 9.27 -3.77 0.59
CA ALA A 12 9.49 -2.44 1.16
C ALA A 12 9.35 -2.43 2.69
N PHE A 13 8.34 -3.13 3.22
CA PHE A 13 8.16 -3.36 4.66
C PHE A 13 9.39 -4.01 5.27
N TYR A 14 9.94 -5.05 4.63
CA TYR A 14 11.11 -5.77 5.15
C TYR A 14 12.34 -4.87 5.25
N ASN A 15 12.57 -4.03 4.23
CA ASN A 15 13.62 -3.00 4.28
C ASN A 15 13.42 -2.04 5.47
N ALA A 16 12.20 -1.51 5.64
CA ALA A 16 11.89 -0.59 6.74
C ALA A 16 11.99 -1.25 8.12
N TRP A 17 11.63 -2.52 8.22
CA TRP A 17 11.78 -3.31 9.43
C TRP A 17 13.27 -3.51 9.78
N LEU A 18 14.13 -3.82 8.80
CA LEU A 18 15.59 -3.92 9.00
C LEU A 18 16.24 -2.60 9.40
N MET A 19 15.65 -1.46 9.03
CA MET A 19 16.07 -0.12 9.51
C MET A 19 15.59 0.19 10.94
N GLY A 20 14.90 -0.74 11.61
CA GLY A 20 14.45 -0.57 12.99
C GLY A 20 13.23 0.35 13.15
N TRP A 21 12.44 0.56 12.09
CA TRP A 21 11.25 1.40 12.19
C TRP A 21 10.19 0.74 13.09
N PRO A 22 9.74 1.39 14.18
CA PRO A 22 9.02 0.69 15.26
C PRO A 22 7.56 0.37 14.95
N ARG A 23 6.98 0.97 13.90
CA ARG A 23 5.55 0.85 13.56
C ARG A 23 5.37 0.78 12.04
N VAL A 24 5.82 -0.33 11.47
CA VAL A 24 5.62 -0.65 10.06
C VAL A 24 4.65 -1.82 9.93
N SER A 25 3.83 -1.80 8.89
CA SER A 25 2.87 -2.87 8.59
C SER A 25 2.61 -2.93 7.09
N VAL A 26 2.10 -4.05 6.62
CA VAL A 26 1.62 -4.23 5.24
C VAL A 26 0.09 -4.20 5.26
N PHE A 27 -0.51 -3.37 4.41
CA PHE A 27 -1.92 -3.46 4.07
C PHE A 27 -2.04 -4.47 2.91
N ASP A 28 -2.51 -5.66 3.23
CA ASP A 28 -2.39 -6.87 2.39
C ASP A 28 -3.22 -6.79 1.10
N GLY A 29 -4.51 -6.47 1.23
CA GLY A 29 -5.41 -6.42 0.09
C GLY A 29 -5.07 -5.32 -0.93
N GLY A 30 -4.38 -4.27 -0.48
CA GLY A 30 -3.78 -3.28 -1.36
C GLY A 30 -4.79 -2.60 -2.28
N TRP A 31 -4.33 -2.21 -3.48
CA TRP A 31 -5.23 -1.61 -4.47
C TRP A 31 -6.30 -2.60 -4.96
N PHE A 32 -6.00 -3.90 -5.01
CA PHE A 32 -6.96 -4.90 -5.47
C PHE A 32 -8.19 -4.94 -4.56
N GLU A 33 -8.00 -5.06 -3.24
CA GLU A 33 -9.09 -4.97 -2.27
C GLU A 33 -9.78 -3.60 -2.32
N TRP A 34 -9.02 -2.50 -2.30
CA TRP A 34 -9.57 -1.15 -2.27
C TRP A 34 -10.48 -0.86 -3.47
N SER A 35 -10.04 -1.21 -4.68
CA SER A 35 -10.77 -0.97 -5.93
C SER A 35 -11.95 -1.91 -6.16
N ASN A 36 -12.03 -3.02 -5.41
CA ASN A 36 -13.15 -3.95 -5.49
C ASN A 36 -14.41 -3.43 -4.78
N ASP A 37 -14.27 -2.45 -3.88
CA ASP A 37 -15.39 -1.74 -3.29
C ASP A 37 -15.64 -0.43 -4.06
N PRO A 38 -16.77 -0.29 -4.77
CA PRO A 38 -17.08 0.90 -5.55
C PRO A 38 -17.34 2.15 -4.70
N ASP A 39 -17.62 2.00 -3.40
CA ASP A 39 -17.86 3.12 -2.48
C ASP A 39 -16.54 3.74 -1.98
N ASN A 40 -15.41 3.06 -2.20
CA ASN A 40 -14.10 3.59 -1.83
C ASN A 40 -13.66 4.70 -2.80
N PRO A 41 -13.23 5.87 -2.30
CA PRO A 41 -12.75 6.94 -3.15
C PRO A 41 -11.41 6.57 -3.79
N TYR A 42 -11.18 7.08 -5.00
CA TYR A 42 -9.91 6.96 -5.70
C TYR A 42 -9.60 8.19 -6.54
N GLU A 43 -8.32 8.36 -6.88
CA GLU A 43 -7.83 9.46 -7.70
C GLU A 43 -7.27 8.94 -9.03
N THR A 44 -7.23 9.81 -10.04
CA THR A 44 -6.64 9.54 -11.36
C THR A 44 -6.13 10.82 -12.01
N GLY A 45 -5.31 10.69 -13.05
CA GLY A 45 -4.73 11.82 -13.78
C GLY A 45 -3.51 12.44 -13.09
N ILE A 46 -3.14 13.65 -13.51
CA ILE A 46 -2.00 14.39 -12.94
C ILE A 46 -2.42 14.98 -11.59
N PRO A 47 -1.71 14.69 -10.49
CA PRO A 47 -2.01 15.27 -9.18
C PRO A 47 -1.96 16.80 -9.22
N LYS A 48 -2.89 17.45 -8.53
CA LYS A 48 -2.78 18.88 -8.24
C LYS A 48 -1.73 19.06 -7.13
N GLN A 49 -0.90 20.09 -7.29
CA GLN A 49 0.24 20.39 -6.41
C GLN A 49 -0.20 20.98 -5.08
#